data_AF-A0A0S4WJR8-F1
#
_entry.id   AF-A0A0S4WJR8-F1
#
_cell.length_a   1.000
_cell.length_b   1.000
_cell.length_c   1.000
_cell.angle_alpha   90.00
_cell.angle_beta   90.00
_cell.angle_gamma   90.00
#
_symmetry.space_group_name_H-M   'P 1'
#
loop_
_entity.id
_entity.type
_entity.pdbx_description
1 polymer ?
#
loop_
_entity_poly.entity_id
_entity_poly.type
_entity_poly.pdbx_seq_one_letter_code
_entity_poly.pdbx_strand_id
1 'polypeptide(L)'
;MRKVRWLIYALYVVTFACISACSHVDEETPRSFVSRVITETVDLRGKISSELLAGKQNVSVAGPLSLPAGERGGVVQFEFGWISSTGAVVVYAKDRVTLIVLEPHVEKGGVSWKCITYPREANPTIYASGVLP
;
A
#
# COMPACT_ATOMS: atom_id res chain seq x y z
N MET A 1 -30.72 -9.10 -49.98
CA MET A 1 -29.35 -9.26 -49.44
C MET A 1 -28.83 -8.09 -48.58
N ARG A 2 -29.44 -6.88 -48.57
CA ARG A 2 -28.99 -5.74 -47.72
C ARG A 2 -29.19 -5.92 -46.21
N LYS A 3 -30.27 -6.60 -45.78
CA LYS A 3 -30.63 -6.76 -44.36
C LYS A 3 -29.68 -7.68 -43.58
N VAL A 4 -29.09 -8.68 -44.24
CA VAL A 4 -28.16 -9.65 -43.62
C VAL A 4 -26.81 -9.01 -43.27
N ARG A 5 -26.33 -8.05 -44.08
CA ARG A 5 -25.06 -7.34 -43.82
C ARG A 5 -25.15 -6.46 -42.57
N TRP A 6 -26.29 -5.82 -42.32
CA TRP A 6 -26.50 -4.98 -41.12
C TRP A 6 -26.51 -5.78 -39.82
N LEU A 7 -27.09 -6.99 -39.83
CA LEU A 7 -27.09 -7.88 -38.68
C LEU A 7 -25.67 -8.35 -38.31
N ILE A 8 -24.82 -8.61 -39.30
CA ILE A 8 -23.42 -9.00 -39.08
C ILE A 8 -22.62 -7.84 -38.49
N TYR A 9 -22.79 -6.60 -38.98
CA TYR A 9 -22.12 -5.43 -38.41
C TYR A 9 -22.58 -5.14 -36.97
N ALA A 10 -23.87 -5.25 -36.69
CA ALA A 10 -24.39 -5.08 -35.33
C ALA A 10 -23.82 -6.14 -34.37
N LEU A 11 -23.70 -7.40 -34.83
CA LEU A 11 -23.11 -8.48 -34.04
C LEU A 11 -21.62 -8.22 -33.75
N TYR A 12 -20.85 -7.72 -34.73
CA TYR A 12 -19.43 -7.38 -34.56
C TYR A 12 -19.21 -6.20 -33.60
N VAL A 13 -20.06 -5.17 -33.66
CA VAL A 13 -19.95 -4.01 -32.77
C VAL A 13 -20.28 -4.40 -31.32
N VAL A 14 -21.28 -5.26 -31.13
CA VAL A 14 -21.67 -5.74 -29.79
C VAL A 14 -20.62 -6.69 -29.21
N THR A 15 -20.06 -7.62 -30.01
CA THR A 15 -18.98 -8.49 -29.51
C THR A 15 -17.71 -7.71 -29.21
N PHE A 16 -17.34 -6.71 -30.02
CA PHE A 16 -16.19 -5.85 -29.73
C PHE A 16 -16.39 -5.03 -28.44
N ALA A 17 -17.60 -4.51 -28.22
CA ALA A 17 -17.94 -3.76 -27.00
C ALA A 17 -17.94 -4.63 -25.73
N CYS A 18 -18.34 -5.91 -25.81
CA CYS A 18 -18.31 -6.83 -24.67
C CYS A 18 -16.89 -7.27 -24.29
N ILE A 19 -15.96 -7.37 -25.25
CA ILE A 19 -14.56 -7.76 -24.96
C ILE A 19 -13.81 -6.64 -24.23
N SER A 20 -14.15 -5.37 -24.49
CA SER A 20 -13.54 -4.21 -23.80
C SER A 20 -14.12 -3.93 -22.41
N ALA A 21 -15.26 -4.54 -22.06
CA ALA A 21 -15.96 -4.33 -20.79
C ALA A 21 -15.62 -5.38 -19.71
N CYS A 22 -14.83 -6.40 -20.04
CA CYS A 22 -14.07 -7.16 -19.04
C CYS A 22 -12.94 -6.28 -18.49
N SER A 23 -13.33 -5.22 -17.78
CA SER A 23 -12.42 -4.44 -16.95
C SER A 23 -11.71 -5.41 -16.01
N HIS A 24 -10.39 -5.52 -16.18
CA HIS A 24 -9.51 -5.98 -15.12
C HIS A 24 -9.77 -5.04 -13.94
N VAL A 25 -10.63 -5.43 -13.02
CA VAL A 25 -10.48 -4.99 -11.64
C VAL A 25 -9.19 -5.67 -11.22
N ASP A 26 -8.06 -4.99 -11.40
CA ASP A 26 -6.75 -5.46 -10.94
C ASP A 26 -6.92 -5.73 -9.45
N GLU A 27 -7.04 -7.01 -9.12
CA GLU A 27 -7.23 -7.46 -7.75
C GLU A 27 -5.95 -7.07 -6.99
N GLU A 28 -6.07 -6.13 -6.06
CA GLU A 28 -4.94 -5.64 -5.28
C GLU A 28 -4.39 -6.79 -4.42
N THR A 29 -3.30 -7.39 -4.87
CA THR A 29 -2.59 -8.46 -4.17
C THR A 29 -2.06 -7.99 -2.79
N PRO A 30 -1.83 -8.90 -1.84
CA PRO A 30 -1.18 -8.57 -0.56
C PRO A 30 0.15 -7.82 -0.74
N ARG A 31 0.96 -8.19 -1.75
CA ARG A 31 2.23 -7.51 -2.06
C ARG A 31 2.04 -6.08 -2.55
N SER A 32 1.09 -5.84 -3.45
CA SER A 32 0.81 -4.48 -3.92
C SER A 32 0.24 -3.61 -2.81
N PHE A 33 -0.60 -4.18 -1.94
CA PHE A 33 -1.11 -3.50 -0.75
C PHE A 33 0.03 -3.08 0.18
N VAL A 34 0.95 -3.99 0.52
CA VAL A 34 2.12 -3.67 1.34
C VAL A 34 2.96 -2.57 0.70
N SER A 35 3.24 -2.68 -0.60
CA SER A 35 4.01 -1.66 -1.33
C SER A 35 3.35 -0.29 -1.24
N ARG A 36 2.02 -0.23 -1.33
CA ARG A 36 1.26 1.01 -1.24
C ARG A 36 1.32 1.60 0.16
N VAL A 37 1.14 0.79 1.21
CA VAL A 37 1.31 1.24 2.61
C VAL A 37 2.72 1.82 2.85
N ILE A 38 3.76 1.17 2.33
CA ILE A 38 5.14 1.64 2.46
C ILE A 38 5.35 3.00 1.76
N THR A 39 4.76 3.19 0.57
CA THR A 39 4.84 4.43 -0.19
C THR A 39 4.07 5.56 0.49
N GLU A 40 2.82 5.31 0.90
CA GLU A 40 1.95 6.31 1.54
C GLU A 40 2.42 6.71 2.95
N THR A 41 3.33 5.95 3.55
CA THR A 41 3.94 6.26 4.85
C THR A 41 5.28 7.01 4.73
N VAL A 42 5.79 7.32 3.52
CA VAL A 42 7.12 7.95 3.35
C VAL A 42 7.26 9.25 4.15
N ASP A 43 6.31 10.17 4.03
CA ASP A 43 6.37 11.46 4.74
C ASP A 43 6.25 11.29 6.25
N LEU A 44 5.39 10.38 6.69
CA LEU A 44 5.21 10.05 8.09
C LEU A 44 6.51 9.46 8.68
N ARG A 45 7.13 8.51 7.97
CA ARG A 45 8.42 7.92 8.34
C ARG A 45 9.52 8.97 8.38
N GLY A 46 9.56 9.89 7.43
CA GLY A 46 10.50 11.02 7.43
C GLY A 46 10.35 11.91 8.67
N LYS A 47 9.11 12.24 9.04
CA LYS A 47 8.83 13.00 10.27
C LYS A 47 9.29 12.24 11.52
N ILE A 48 8.94 10.96 11.65
CA ILE A 48 9.36 10.11 12.77
C ILE A 48 10.90 10.04 12.84
N SER A 49 11.57 9.79 11.72
CA SER A 49 13.04 9.76 11.64
C SER A 49 13.66 11.05 12.17
N SER A 50 13.12 12.22 11.77
CA SER A 50 13.64 13.51 12.23
C SER A 50 13.51 13.71 13.74
N GLU A 51 12.41 13.21 14.32
CA GLU A 51 12.15 13.31 15.76
C GLU A 51 13.06 12.39 16.57
N LEU A 52 13.28 11.17 16.08
CA LEU A 52 14.20 10.21 16.69
C LEU A 52 15.65 10.71 16.62
N LEU A 53 16.06 11.31 15.49
CA LEU A 53 17.40 11.92 15.35
C LEU A 53 17.58 13.16 16.24
N ALA A 54 16.51 13.89 16.52
CA ALA A 54 16.52 14.98 17.49
C ALA A 54 16.56 14.50 18.95
N GLY A 55 16.63 13.18 19.19
CA GLY A 55 16.73 12.59 20.54
C GLY A 55 15.39 12.54 21.28
N LYS A 56 14.26 12.70 20.60
CA LYS A 56 12.95 12.56 21.25
C LYS A 56 12.72 11.09 21.64
N GLN A 57 12.38 10.87 22.91
CA GLN A 57 12.04 9.54 23.41
C GLN A 57 10.65 9.07 22.93
N ASN A 58 9.74 10.01 22.68
CA ASN A 58 8.41 9.75 22.14
C ASN A 58 8.15 10.61 20.91
N VAL A 59 7.57 10.01 19.86
CA VAL A 59 7.17 10.72 18.65
C VAL A 59 5.86 11.47 18.86
N SER A 60 5.74 12.66 18.27
CA SER A 60 4.56 13.52 18.40
C SER A 60 3.35 12.99 17.64
N VAL A 61 3.56 12.09 16.69
CA VAL A 61 2.53 11.50 15.82
C VAL A 61 2.01 10.16 16.32
N ALA A 62 2.36 9.75 17.54
CA ALA A 62 1.86 8.51 18.12
C ALA A 62 0.34 8.52 18.25
N GLY A 63 -0.31 7.38 17.98
CA GLY A 63 -1.76 7.25 17.98
C GLY A 63 -2.32 6.53 16.75
N PRO A 64 -3.62 6.68 16.46
CA PRO A 64 -4.24 6.09 15.28
C PRO A 64 -3.55 6.55 13.99
N LEU A 65 -3.27 5.61 13.09
CA LEU A 65 -2.69 5.92 11.78
C LEU A 65 -3.76 6.49 10.86
N SER A 66 -3.45 7.61 10.22
CA SER A 66 -4.22 8.17 9.12
C SER A 66 -3.31 8.30 7.91
N LEU A 67 -3.58 7.54 6.85
CA LEU A 67 -2.87 7.68 5.58
C LEU A 67 -3.60 8.67 4.68
N PRO A 68 -2.87 9.51 3.92
CA PRO A 68 -3.49 10.38 2.94
C PRO A 68 -4.20 9.54 1.86
N ALA A 69 -5.20 10.15 1.21
CA ALA A 69 -5.77 9.56 0.00
C ALA A 69 -4.69 9.62 -1.10
N GLY A 70 -4.28 8.48 -1.63
CA GLY A 70 -3.20 8.42 -2.62
C GLY A 70 -3.57 9.18 -3.90
N GLU A 71 -2.58 9.70 -4.61
CA GLU A 71 -2.73 10.51 -5.84
C GLU A 71 -3.51 9.79 -6.97
N ARG A 72 -3.59 8.45 -6.90
CA ARG A 72 -4.37 7.60 -7.83
C ARG A 72 -5.78 7.27 -7.34
N GLY A 73 -6.36 8.12 -6.49
CA GLY A 73 -7.80 8.14 -6.22
C GLY A 73 -8.34 7.06 -5.28
N GLY A 74 -7.47 6.34 -4.57
CA GLY A 74 -7.89 5.39 -3.54
C GLY A 74 -7.31 5.76 -2.18
N VAL A 75 -8.13 5.79 -1.15
CA VAL A 75 -7.66 5.68 0.24
C VAL A 75 -7.13 4.27 0.42
N VAL A 76 -5.96 4.10 1.05
CA VAL A 76 -5.51 2.77 1.47
C VAL A 76 -6.46 2.30 2.55
N GLN A 77 -7.27 1.29 2.24
CA GLN A 77 -8.23 0.76 3.20
C GLN A 77 -7.56 -0.29 4.08
N PHE A 78 -7.72 -0.15 5.38
CA PHE A 78 -7.26 -1.09 6.40
C PHE A 78 -8.18 -0.98 7.62
N GLU A 79 -8.37 -2.06 8.36
CA GLU A 79 -9.25 -2.10 9.53
C GLU A 79 -8.58 -1.49 10.76
N PHE A 80 -7.26 -1.58 10.86
CA PHE A 80 -6.52 -1.05 11.99
C PHE A 80 -5.18 -0.48 11.56
N GLY A 81 -4.85 0.70 12.09
CA GLY A 81 -3.56 1.33 11.92
C GLY A 81 -3.17 2.12 13.15
N TRP A 82 -1.91 2.00 13.58
CA TRP A 82 -1.41 2.65 14.79
C TRP A 82 0.07 3.02 14.68
N ILE A 83 0.46 4.11 15.32
CA ILE A 83 1.83 4.59 15.46
C ILE A 83 2.18 4.51 16.95
N SER A 84 3.16 3.68 17.31
CA SER A 84 3.63 3.57 18.68
C SER A 84 4.31 4.86 19.15
N SER A 85 4.46 5.02 20.47
CA SER A 85 5.24 6.14 21.04
C SER A 85 6.69 6.13 20.57
N THR A 86 7.24 4.96 20.24
CA THR A 86 8.59 4.79 19.70
C THR A 86 8.67 4.98 18.18
N GLY A 87 7.56 5.26 17.50
CA GLY A 87 7.51 5.52 16.06
C GLY A 87 7.34 4.28 15.17
N ALA A 88 7.08 3.11 15.74
CA ALA A 88 6.73 1.93 14.95
C ALA A 88 5.31 2.10 14.36
N VAL A 89 5.14 1.80 13.08
CA VAL A 89 3.86 1.88 12.38
C VAL A 89 3.32 0.47 12.19
N VAL A 90 2.10 0.22 12.65
CA VAL A 90 1.41 -1.07 12.53
C VAL A 90 0.17 -0.87 11.67
N VAL A 91 -0.01 -1.71 10.66
CA VAL A 91 -1.20 -1.72 9.78
C VAL A 91 -1.71 -3.14 9.66
N TYR A 92 -3.01 -3.34 9.88
CA TYR A 92 -3.67 -4.62 9.71
C TYR A 92 -4.85 -4.49 8.75
N ALA A 93 -4.82 -5.36 7.73
CA ALA A 93 -5.85 -5.51 6.71
C ALA A 93 -6.41 -6.95 6.77
N LYS A 94 -7.64 -7.14 7.27
CA LYS A 94 -8.27 -8.46 7.41
C LYS A 94 -8.68 -9.02 6.06
N ASP A 95 -9.25 -8.17 5.20
CA ASP A 95 -9.64 -8.52 3.83
C ASP A 95 -8.47 -9.00 2.95
N ARG A 96 -7.23 -8.62 3.30
CA ARG A 96 -5.98 -9.09 2.68
C ARG A 96 -5.20 -10.06 3.55
N VAL A 97 -5.71 -10.41 4.74
CA VAL A 97 -5.03 -11.25 5.75
C VAL A 97 -3.58 -10.79 5.95
N THR A 98 -3.35 -9.48 6.00
CA THR A 98 -2.02 -8.87 5.99
C THR A 98 -1.80 -8.00 7.21
N LEU A 99 -0.74 -8.26 7.96
CA LEU A 99 -0.20 -7.39 9.01
C LEU A 99 1.13 -6.82 8.52
N ILE A 100 1.33 -5.53 8.72
CA ILE A 100 2.52 -4.78 8.35
C ILE A 100 3.01 -4.08 9.61
N VAL A 101 4.31 -4.21 9.87
CA VAL A 101 5.00 -3.50 10.94
C VAL A 101 6.22 -2.82 10.34
N LEU A 102 6.27 -1.50 10.45
CA LEU A 102 7.39 -0.65 10.05
C LEU A 102 8.09 -0.13 11.31
N GLU A 103 9.29 -0.62 11.58
CA GLU A 103 10.05 -0.30 12.80
C GLU A 103 11.24 0.60 12.47
N PRO A 104 11.37 1.78 13.11
CA PRO A 104 12.57 2.59 12.97
C PRO A 104 13.70 2.01 13.84
N HIS A 105 14.92 2.01 13.29
CA HIS A 105 16.15 1.66 13.98
C HIS A 105 17.14 2.81 13.85
N VAL A 106 17.58 3.36 14.99
CA VAL A 106 18.57 4.44 15.01
C VAL A 106 19.96 3.83 15.09
N GLU A 107 20.76 4.02 14.03
CA GLU A 107 22.14 3.52 13.96
C GLU A 107 23.07 4.61 13.42
N LYS A 108 24.20 4.85 14.11
CA LYS A 108 25.31 5.71 13.63
C LYS A 108 24.88 7.10 13.11
N GLY A 109 23.87 7.71 13.73
CA GLY A 109 23.36 9.04 13.35
C GLY A 109 22.39 9.05 12.17
N GLY A 110 21.94 7.87 11.71
CA GLY A 110 20.84 7.71 10.75
C GLY A 110 19.69 6.89 11.35
N VAL A 111 18.55 6.90 10.65
CA VAL A 111 17.39 6.04 10.95
C VAL A 111 17.17 5.13 9.77
N SER A 112 17.31 3.83 9.97
CA SER A 112 16.89 2.80 9.02
C SER A 112 15.50 2.31 9.40
N TRP A 113 14.76 1.79 8.43
CA TRP A 113 13.41 1.30 8.65
C TRP A 113 13.33 -0.18 8.32
N LYS A 114 12.80 -0.97 9.25
CA LYS A 114 12.56 -2.38 9.04
C LYS A 114 11.10 -2.62 8.65
N CYS A 115 10.86 -3.37 7.58
CA CYS A 115 9.53 -3.81 7.18
C CYS A 115 9.35 -5.29 7.52
N ILE A 116 8.34 -5.58 8.35
CA ILE A 116 7.94 -6.93 8.73
C ILE A 116 6.50 -7.12 8.26
N THR A 117 6.25 -8.20 7.53
CA THR A 117 4.88 -8.54 7.08
C THR A 117 4.50 -9.94 7.54
N TYR A 118 3.19 -10.13 7.76
CA TYR A 118 2.58 -11.43 7.94
C TYR A 118 1.36 -11.53 7.01
N PRO A 119 1.27 -12.53 6.13
CA PRO A 119 2.28 -13.57 5.88
C PRO A 119 3.57 -12.99 5.27
N ARG A 120 4.71 -13.68 5.44
CA ARG A 120 6.03 -13.17 5.02
C ARG A 120 6.11 -12.97 3.51
N GLU A 121 5.35 -13.78 2.77
CA GLU A 121 5.25 -13.78 1.32
C GLU A 121 4.63 -12.50 0.77
N ALA A 122 3.93 -11.73 1.61
CA ALA A 122 3.39 -10.42 1.26
C ALA A 122 4.46 -9.32 1.19
N ASN A 123 5.68 -9.56 1.69
CA ASN A 123 6.75 -8.58 1.59
C ASN A 123 7.16 -8.38 0.12
N PRO A 124 7.13 -7.14 -0.43
CA PRO A 124 7.54 -6.90 -1.81
C PRO A 124 8.99 -7.32 -2.03
N THR A 125 9.29 -7.88 -3.21
CA THR A 125 10.64 -8.38 -3.54
C THR A 125 11.73 -7.31 -3.40
N ILE A 126 11.39 -6.06 -3.70
CA ILE A 126 12.30 -4.90 -3.55
C ILE A 126 12.68 -4.63 -2.09
N TYR A 127 11.93 -5.15 -1.13
CA TYR A 127 12.14 -5.01 0.32
C TYR A 127 12.40 -6.36 0.99
N ALA A 128 12.81 -7.39 0.23
CA ALA A 128 13.05 -8.74 0.74
C ALA A 128 14.16 -8.81 1.81
N SER A 129 15.09 -7.84 1.83
CA SER A 129 16.08 -7.66 2.90
C SER A 129 15.47 -7.17 4.22
N GLY A 130 14.21 -6.73 4.20
CA GLY A 130 13.50 -6.15 5.33
C GLY A 130 13.92 -4.73 5.66
N VAL A 131 14.83 -4.11 4.91
CA VAL A 131 15.30 -2.73 5.14
C VAL A 131 14.75 -1.81 4.07
N LEU A 132 14.05 -0.76 4.49
CA LEU A 132 13.57 0.32 3.64
C LEU A 132 14.64 1.43 3.60
N PRO A 133 14.82 2.11 2.45
CA PRO A 133 15.58 3.34 2.37
C PRO A 133 14.91 4.47 3.17
#